data_AF-A0A524L0H0-F1
#
_entry.id   AF-A0A524L0H0-F1
#
_cell.length_a   1.000
_cell.length_b   1.000
_cell.length_c   1.000
_cell.angle_alpha   90.00
_cell.angle_beta   90.00
_cell.angle_gamma   90.00
#
_symmetry.space_group_name_H-M   'P 1'
#
loop_
_entity.id
_entity.type
_entity.pdbx_description
1 polymer ?
#
loop_
_entity_poly.entity_id
_entity_poly.type
_entity_poly.pdbx_seq_one_letter_code
_entity_poly.pdbx_strand_id
1 'polypeptide(L)'
;FLDQMERILQAFPDLVVVAPHFILTSSNLTLLSRLLDTYPNLYTDISFGHPDFQVAGFKRISYNAEAFREFMQKYRDRINFGTDIVITSYRAKSRSYIDDVILSYFDMLEKEEFTLPDSIYKMMSKKAREQTDSKTVYRGLNLDDETLRMIYYDNTERIFGK
;
A
#
# COMPACT_ATOMS: atom_id res chain seq x y z
N PHE A 1 17.18 10.20 2.72
CA PHE A 1 16.72 9.59 1.45
C PHE A 1 15.91 10.57 0.63
N LEU A 2 14.98 11.32 1.23
CA LEU A 2 14.06 12.21 0.49
C LEU A 2 14.79 13.24 -0.40
N ASP A 3 15.72 14.03 0.15
CA ASP A 3 16.46 15.03 -0.62
C ASP A 3 17.24 14.43 -1.81
N GLN A 4 17.76 13.21 -1.64
CA GLN A 4 18.50 12.50 -2.70
C GLN A 4 17.55 12.03 -3.80
N MET A 5 16.37 11.51 -3.44
CA MET A 5 15.32 11.12 -4.38
C MET A 5 14.79 12.33 -5.16
N GLU A 6 14.50 13.45 -4.47
CA GLU A 6 14.02 14.67 -5.13
C GLU A 6 15.05 15.23 -6.13
N ARG A 7 16.35 15.15 -5.83
CA ARG A 7 17.41 15.50 -6.80
C ARG A 7 17.40 14.62 -8.05
N ILE A 8 17.13 13.31 -7.91
CA ILE A 8 17.03 12.39 -9.05
C ILE A 8 15.80 12.74 -9.89
N LEU A 9 14.64 12.96 -9.26
CA LEU A 9 13.40 13.30 -9.94
C LEU A 9 13.52 14.61 -10.74
N GLN A 10 14.25 15.59 -10.21
CA GLN A 10 14.52 16.87 -10.87
C GLN A 10 15.54 16.73 -12.01
N ALA A 11 16.60 15.95 -11.81
CA ALA A 11 17.66 15.79 -12.81
C ALA A 11 17.22 14.96 -14.02
N PHE A 12 16.26 14.04 -13.83
CA PHE A 12 15.80 13.11 -14.85
C PHE A 12 14.26 13.15 -14.99
N PRO A 13 13.68 14.25 -15.50
CA PRO A 13 12.22 14.40 -15.59
C PRO A 13 11.55 13.38 -16.50
N ASP A 14 12.28 12.83 -17.47
CA ASP A 14 11.78 11.79 -18.39
C ASP A 14 11.88 10.36 -17.80
N LEU A 15 12.61 10.18 -16.70
CA LEU A 15 12.71 8.89 -16.02
C LEU A 15 11.46 8.67 -15.16
N VAL A 16 10.69 7.63 -15.49
CA VAL A 16 9.60 7.17 -14.62
C VAL A 16 10.21 6.47 -13.39
N VAL A 17 9.86 6.96 -12.20
CA VAL A 17 10.33 6.42 -10.92
C VAL A 17 9.14 5.88 -10.15
N VAL A 18 9.16 4.59 -9.80
CA VAL A 18 8.14 3.98 -8.90
C VAL A 18 8.77 3.79 -7.52
N ALA A 19 8.42 4.66 -6.57
CA ALA A 19 8.92 4.62 -5.20
C ALA A 19 7.95 3.83 -4.31
N PRO A 20 8.39 2.74 -3.65
CA PRO A 20 7.46 1.80 -3.03
C PRO A 20 6.84 2.32 -1.73
N HIS A 21 5.79 1.63 -1.27
CA HIS A 21 5.21 1.77 0.08
C HIS A 21 4.73 3.18 0.42
N PHE A 22 4.02 3.85 -0.50
CA PHE A 22 3.66 5.27 -0.37
C PHE A 22 4.87 6.16 -0.08
N ILE A 23 6.01 5.85 -0.70
CA ILE A 23 7.29 6.56 -0.54
C ILE A 23 7.75 6.59 0.94
N LEU A 24 7.34 5.62 1.74
CA LEU A 24 7.55 5.57 3.20
C LEU A 24 6.99 6.80 3.95
N THR A 25 5.98 7.47 3.39
CA THR A 25 5.39 8.70 3.94
C THR A 25 3.88 8.62 4.15
N SER A 26 3.29 7.42 4.14
CA SER A 26 1.84 7.21 4.39
C SER A 26 1.34 7.71 5.77
N SER A 27 2.22 8.05 6.72
CA SER A 27 1.82 8.76 7.95
C SER A 27 1.68 10.26 7.81
N ASN A 28 1.98 10.82 6.65
CA ASN A 28 1.90 12.24 6.35
C ASN A 28 1.38 12.44 4.92
N LEU A 29 0.06 12.39 4.76
CA LEU A 29 -0.60 12.56 3.45
C LEU A 29 -0.32 13.93 2.82
N THR A 30 -0.04 14.97 3.61
CA THR A 30 0.36 16.29 3.11
C THR A 30 1.70 16.20 2.39
N LEU A 31 2.69 15.54 2.99
CA LEU A 31 4.00 15.34 2.38
C LEU A 31 3.90 14.44 1.13
N LEU A 32 3.17 13.33 1.24
CA LEU A 32 2.98 12.42 0.11
C LEU A 32 2.29 13.12 -1.07
N SER A 33 1.25 13.91 -0.79
CA SER A 33 0.57 14.73 -1.79
C SER A 33 1.52 15.74 -2.45
N ARG A 34 2.30 16.49 -1.66
CA ARG A 34 3.30 17.42 -2.20
C ARG A 34 4.25 16.73 -3.17
N LEU A 35 4.73 15.53 -2.85
CA LEU A 35 5.66 14.79 -3.69
C LEU A 35 5.02 14.42 -5.03
N LEU A 36 3.79 13.89 -5.02
CA LEU A 36 3.08 13.50 -6.24
C LEU A 36 2.64 14.70 -7.10
N ASP A 37 2.27 15.82 -6.45
CA ASP A 37 1.93 17.08 -7.13
C ASP A 37 3.19 17.73 -7.77
N THR A 38 4.35 17.66 -7.09
CA THR A 38 5.59 18.31 -7.57
C THR A 38 6.26 17.53 -8.70
N TYR A 39 6.24 16.20 -8.64
CA TYR A 39 7.01 15.34 -9.54
C TYR A 39 6.09 14.47 -10.42
N PRO A 40 5.78 14.89 -11.66
CA PRO A 40 4.86 14.17 -12.55
C PRO A 40 5.39 12.80 -13.03
N ASN A 41 6.68 12.52 -12.81
CA ASN A 41 7.34 11.26 -13.12
C ASN A 41 7.44 10.27 -11.93
N LEU A 42 6.91 10.64 -10.75
CA LEU A 42 6.96 9.85 -9.51
C LEU A 42 5.69 9.03 -9.23
N TYR A 43 5.77 7.71 -9.31
CA TYR A 43 4.68 6.79 -9.00
C TYR A 43 4.95 6.11 -7.67
N THR A 44 3.93 5.48 -7.09
CA THR A 44 4.09 4.69 -5.86
C THR A 44 3.22 3.44 -5.89
N ASP A 45 3.24 2.65 -4.81
CA ASP A 45 2.38 1.50 -4.61
C ASP A 45 1.86 1.43 -3.17
N ILE A 46 0.88 0.56 -2.97
CA ILE A 46 0.20 0.37 -1.68
C ILE A 46 0.90 -0.60 -0.72
N SER A 47 2.05 -1.16 -1.11
CA SER A 47 2.63 -2.32 -0.45
C SER A 47 3.24 -2.00 0.91
N PHE A 48 3.30 -2.99 1.81
CA PHE A 48 3.95 -2.87 3.12
C PHE A 48 4.84 -4.08 3.45
N GLY A 49 4.65 -5.20 2.77
CA GLY A 49 5.48 -6.39 2.89
C GLY A 49 5.27 -7.13 4.18
N HIS A 50 6.22 -7.02 5.11
CA HIS A 50 6.20 -7.79 6.35
C HIS A 50 4.93 -7.49 7.19
N PRO A 51 4.29 -8.51 7.82
CA PRO A 51 3.04 -8.34 8.58
C PRO A 51 3.05 -7.22 9.62
N ASP A 52 4.18 -7.00 10.32
CA ASP A 52 4.34 -5.87 11.25
C ASP A 52 4.02 -4.51 10.60
N PHE A 53 4.53 -4.28 9.38
CA PHE A 53 4.30 -3.04 8.65
C PHE A 53 2.94 -3.03 7.97
N GLN A 54 2.48 -4.18 7.44
CA GLN A 54 1.16 -4.32 6.85
C GLN A 54 0.06 -3.97 7.86
N VAL A 55 0.06 -4.61 9.03
CA VAL A 55 -0.95 -4.40 10.08
C VAL A 55 -0.89 -2.96 10.62
N ALA A 56 0.31 -2.42 10.83
CA ALA A 56 0.47 -1.02 11.24
C ALA A 56 0.01 -0.03 10.16
N GLY A 57 0.25 -0.36 8.89
CA GLY A 57 -0.18 0.40 7.72
C GLY A 57 -1.69 0.42 7.59
N PHE A 58 -2.33 -0.75 7.67
CA PHE A 58 -3.78 -0.87 7.61
C PHE A 58 -4.46 -0.16 8.77
N LYS A 59 -3.90 -0.26 9.99
CA LYS A 59 -4.40 0.50 11.14
C LYS A 59 -4.35 2.01 10.90
N ARG A 60 -3.27 2.51 10.31
CA ARG A 60 -3.10 3.92 9.97
C ARG A 60 -4.10 4.40 8.91
N ILE A 61 -4.26 3.62 7.84
CA ILE A 61 -5.24 3.88 6.78
C ILE A 61 -6.64 3.89 7.37
N SER A 62 -7.01 2.84 8.11
CA SER A 62 -8.31 2.72 8.79
C SER A 62 -8.60 3.89 9.73
N TYR A 63 -7.60 4.36 10.50
CA TYR A 63 -7.77 5.50 11.40
C TYR A 63 -8.09 6.81 10.65
N ASN A 64 -7.63 6.94 9.40
CA ASN A 64 -7.84 8.13 8.56
C ASN A 64 -8.47 7.76 7.21
N ALA A 65 -9.45 6.87 7.21
CA ALA A 65 -9.94 6.20 6.00
C ALA A 65 -10.53 7.18 4.97
N GLU A 66 -11.23 8.22 5.42
CA GLU A 66 -11.83 9.24 4.55
C GLU A 66 -10.77 10.02 3.79
N ALA A 67 -9.80 10.62 4.48
CA ALA A 67 -8.71 11.36 3.83
C ALA A 67 -7.82 10.45 2.97
N PHE A 68 -7.64 9.17 3.36
CA PHE A 68 -6.94 8.20 2.51
C PHE A 68 -7.74 7.86 1.26
N ARG A 69 -9.06 7.70 1.34
CA ARG A 69 -9.93 7.49 0.18
C ARG A 69 -9.81 8.65 -0.80
N GLU A 70 -9.95 9.87 -0.33
CA GLU A 70 -9.79 11.09 -1.14
C GLU A 70 -8.40 11.17 -1.79
N PHE A 71 -7.35 10.84 -1.03
CA PHE A 71 -5.99 10.77 -1.56
C PHE A 71 -5.85 9.73 -2.67
N MET A 72 -6.34 8.51 -2.43
CA MET A 72 -6.25 7.41 -3.40
C MET A 72 -7.02 7.74 -4.68
N GLN A 73 -8.17 8.40 -4.57
CA GLN A 73 -8.95 8.88 -5.73
C GLN A 73 -8.25 10.03 -6.47
N LYS A 74 -7.70 11.01 -5.75
CA LYS A 74 -6.97 12.14 -6.35
C LYS A 74 -5.77 11.68 -7.19
N TYR A 75 -5.00 10.71 -6.69
CA TYR A 75 -3.78 10.22 -7.32
C TYR A 75 -3.92 8.81 -7.91
N ARG A 76 -5.14 8.39 -8.23
CA ARG A 76 -5.45 7.03 -8.69
C ARG A 76 -4.65 6.60 -9.91
N ASP A 77 -4.21 7.54 -10.74
CA ASP A 77 -3.41 7.31 -11.94
C ASP A 77 -1.89 7.18 -11.68
N ARG A 78 -1.47 7.28 -10.41
CA ARG A 78 -0.07 7.29 -9.95
C ARG A 78 0.25 6.23 -8.88
N ILE A 79 -0.74 5.43 -8.50
CA ILE A 79 -0.63 4.43 -7.42
C ILE A 79 -0.87 3.04 -8.01
N ASN A 80 0.07 2.13 -7.81
CA ASN A 80 0.00 0.75 -8.26
C ASN A 80 -0.36 -0.21 -7.13
N PHE A 81 -0.92 -1.36 -7.48
CA PHE A 81 -1.07 -2.47 -6.56
C PHE A 81 0.27 -3.15 -6.29
N GLY A 82 0.48 -3.54 -5.03
CA GLY A 82 1.59 -4.36 -4.62
C GLY A 82 1.39 -4.81 -3.17
N THR A 83 1.83 -6.02 -2.85
CA THR A 83 1.81 -6.52 -1.46
C THR A 83 3.18 -6.47 -0.81
N ASP A 84 4.25 -6.49 -1.61
CA ASP A 84 5.64 -6.71 -1.16
C ASP A 84 5.79 -8.02 -0.35
N ILE A 85 4.96 -9.02 -0.68
CA ILE A 85 5.08 -10.33 -0.05
C ILE A 85 6.35 -11.04 -0.51
N VAL A 86 7.28 -11.25 0.42
CA VAL A 86 8.48 -12.04 0.14
C VAL A 86 8.11 -13.52 0.17
N ILE A 87 8.22 -14.23 -0.95
CA ILE A 87 8.00 -15.68 -1.01
C ILE A 87 9.33 -16.40 -0.82
N THR A 88 9.40 -17.30 0.17
CA THR A 88 10.61 -18.09 0.47
C THR A 88 10.23 -19.55 0.70
N SER A 89 11.21 -20.45 0.82
CA SER A 89 11.00 -21.85 1.19
C SER A 89 10.60 -22.05 2.67
N TYR A 90 10.35 -20.96 3.41
CA TYR A 90 9.93 -21.05 4.81
C TYR A 90 8.51 -21.62 4.91
N ARG A 91 8.37 -22.77 5.58
CA ARG A 91 7.11 -23.54 5.67
C ARG A 91 5.87 -22.77 6.10
N ALA A 92 6.02 -21.69 6.87
CA ALA A 92 4.89 -20.89 7.34
C ALA A 92 4.30 -19.99 6.23
N LYS A 93 5.03 -19.77 5.13
CA LYS A 93 4.54 -19.06 3.94
C LYS A 93 3.84 -20.01 2.99
N SER A 94 2.78 -20.66 3.49
CA SER A 94 1.94 -21.56 2.71
C SER A 94 1.17 -20.79 1.62
N ARG A 95 0.60 -21.53 0.65
CA ARG A 95 -0.27 -20.92 -0.36
C ARG A 95 -1.45 -20.18 0.27
N SER A 96 -2.10 -20.77 1.28
CA SER A 96 -3.19 -20.13 2.01
C SER A 96 -2.76 -18.83 2.69
N TYR A 97 -1.56 -18.75 3.26
CA TYR A 97 -1.05 -17.50 3.83
C TYR A 97 -0.83 -16.42 2.74
N ILE A 98 -0.32 -16.81 1.57
CA ILE A 98 -0.14 -15.89 0.44
C ILE A 98 -1.49 -15.34 -0.03
N ASP A 99 -2.48 -16.22 -0.17
CA ASP A 99 -3.84 -15.84 -0.56
C ASP A 99 -4.47 -14.91 0.51
N ASP A 100 -4.31 -15.21 1.81
CA ASP A 100 -4.77 -14.38 2.92
C ASP A 100 -4.17 -12.96 2.89
N VAL A 101 -2.86 -12.84 2.61
CA VAL A 101 -2.21 -11.54 2.48
C VAL A 101 -2.82 -10.78 1.30
N ILE A 102 -2.93 -11.39 0.12
CA ILE A 102 -3.46 -10.73 -1.07
C ILE A 102 -4.91 -10.28 -0.85
N LEU A 103 -5.77 -11.18 -0.36
CA LEU A 103 -7.18 -10.88 -0.07
C LEU A 103 -7.33 -9.75 0.95
N SER A 104 -6.45 -9.66 1.95
CA SER A 104 -6.50 -8.56 2.92
C SER A 104 -6.21 -7.19 2.30
N TYR A 105 -5.42 -7.10 1.23
CA TYR A 105 -5.22 -5.86 0.48
C TYR A 105 -6.45 -5.50 -0.36
N PHE A 106 -7.12 -6.48 -0.96
CA PHE A 106 -8.40 -6.25 -1.63
C PHE A 106 -9.46 -5.77 -0.63
N ASP A 107 -9.58 -6.43 0.52
CA ASP A 107 -10.47 -6.02 1.60
C ASP A 107 -10.22 -4.58 2.07
N MET A 108 -8.95 -4.19 2.21
CA MET A 108 -8.58 -2.81 2.58
C MET A 108 -9.02 -1.78 1.55
N LEU A 109 -8.99 -2.11 0.25
CA LEU A 109 -9.36 -1.20 -0.84
C LEU A 109 -10.87 -1.17 -1.11
N GLU A 110 -11.52 -2.33 -1.08
CA GLU A 110 -12.87 -2.55 -1.63
C GLU A 110 -13.97 -2.49 -0.58
N LYS A 111 -13.70 -2.88 0.68
CA LYS A 111 -14.75 -2.98 1.71
C LYS A 111 -14.89 -1.67 2.50
N GLU A 112 -16.08 -1.46 3.08
CA GLU A 112 -16.28 -0.41 4.09
C GLU A 112 -15.61 -0.77 5.41
N GLU A 113 -15.73 -2.03 5.81
CA GLU A 113 -15.10 -2.59 7.00
C GLU A 113 -14.60 -4.01 6.73
N PHE A 114 -13.52 -4.40 7.41
CA PHE A 114 -12.94 -5.73 7.27
C PHE A 114 -12.17 -6.14 8.54
N THR A 115 -11.85 -7.43 8.63
CA THR A 115 -10.96 -7.98 9.67
C THR A 115 -9.80 -8.69 8.97
N LEU A 116 -8.69 -8.89 9.68
CA LEU A 116 -7.56 -9.63 9.13
C LEU A 116 -7.60 -11.10 9.56
N PRO A 117 -7.20 -12.03 8.67
CA PRO A 117 -7.09 -13.43 9.03
C PRO A 117 -6.01 -13.68 10.09
N ASP A 118 -6.25 -14.65 10.97
CA ASP A 118 -5.33 -15.07 12.04
C ASP A 118 -3.91 -15.41 11.55
N SER A 119 -3.78 -15.87 10.31
CA SER A 119 -2.51 -16.23 9.69
C SER A 119 -1.55 -15.03 9.60
N ILE A 120 -2.07 -13.82 9.34
CA ILE A 120 -1.28 -12.58 9.29
C ILE A 120 -0.73 -12.26 10.69
N TYR A 121 -1.57 -12.30 11.72
CA TYR A 121 -1.14 -12.05 13.10
C TYR A 121 -0.12 -13.08 13.61
N LYS A 122 -0.23 -14.35 13.18
CA LYS A 122 0.74 -15.40 13.53
C LYS A 122 2.12 -15.16 12.93
N MET A 123 2.19 -14.45 11.81
CA MET A 123 3.43 -14.11 11.09
C MET A 123 4.05 -12.78 11.54
N MET A 124 3.39 -12.04 12.42
CA MET A 124 3.98 -10.86 13.06
C MET A 124 5.08 -11.23 14.06
N SER A 125 5.98 -10.29 14.31
CA SER A 125 6.92 -10.40 15.43
C SER A 125 6.18 -10.43 16.77
N LYS A 126 6.79 -11.08 17.77
CA LYS A 126 6.20 -11.19 19.12
C LYS A 126 5.82 -9.81 19.69
N LYS A 127 6.74 -8.84 19.57
CA LYS A 127 6.55 -7.47 20.06
C LYS A 127 5.37 -6.77 19.38
N ALA A 128 5.25 -6.88 18.05
CA ALA A 128 4.17 -6.25 17.32
C ALA A 128 2.81 -6.90 17.63
N ARG A 129 2.78 -8.23 17.77
CA ARG A 129 1.57 -8.99 18.12
C ARG A 129 1.04 -8.62 19.51
N GLU A 130 1.90 -8.42 20.50
CA GLU A 130 1.50 -7.99 21.86
C GLU A 130 0.81 -6.62 21.90
N GLN A 131 1.04 -5.78 20.89
CA GLN A 131 0.47 -4.43 20.77
C GLN A 131 -0.74 -4.36 19.82
N THR A 132 -1.20 -5.51 19.34
CA THR A 132 -2.22 -5.62 18.30
C THR A 132 -3.39 -6.46 18.80
N ASP A 133 -4.60 -5.94 18.66
CA ASP A 133 -5.82 -6.72 18.89
C ASP A 133 -6.22 -7.43 17.60
N SER A 134 -6.20 -8.77 17.60
CA SER A 134 -6.56 -9.59 16.43
C SER A 134 -8.06 -9.58 16.11
N LYS A 135 -8.89 -8.96 16.97
CA LYS A 135 -10.33 -8.76 16.73
C LYS A 135 -10.65 -7.36 16.21
N THR A 136 -9.64 -6.55 15.92
CA THR A 136 -9.84 -5.19 15.37
C THR A 136 -10.65 -5.26 14.08
N VAL A 137 -11.74 -4.49 14.02
CA VAL A 137 -12.45 -4.18 12.77
C VAL A 137 -11.80 -2.92 12.19
N TYR A 138 -11.28 -3.04 10.97
CA TYR A 138 -10.66 -1.96 10.23
C TYR A 138 -11.69 -1.31 9.32
N ARG A 139 -11.65 0.01 9.18
CA ARG A 139 -12.35 0.73 8.12
C ARG A 139 -11.54 0.59 6.83
N GLY A 140 -12.16 0.01 5.81
CA GLY A 140 -11.61 -0.05 4.47
C GLY A 140 -11.92 1.21 3.67
N LEU A 141 -11.36 1.28 2.47
CA LEU A 141 -11.44 2.47 1.64
C LEU A 141 -12.66 2.49 0.72
N ASN A 142 -13.41 1.40 0.54
CA ASN A 142 -14.58 1.32 -0.36
C ASN A 142 -14.40 2.18 -1.63
N LEU A 143 -13.29 1.94 -2.36
CA LEU A 143 -12.93 2.71 -3.54
C LEU A 143 -13.86 2.38 -4.71
N ASP A 144 -14.10 3.37 -5.57
CA ASP A 144 -14.88 3.19 -6.80
C ASP A 144 -14.14 2.33 -7.85
N ASP A 145 -14.91 1.73 -8.76
CA ASP A 145 -14.41 0.84 -9.83
C ASP A 145 -13.33 1.49 -10.69
N GLU A 146 -13.42 2.80 -10.95
CA GLU A 146 -12.43 3.51 -11.77
C GLU A 146 -11.08 3.57 -11.05
N THR A 147 -11.11 3.93 -9.76
CA THR A 147 -9.92 3.96 -8.91
C THR A 147 -9.31 2.56 -8.73
N LEU A 148 -10.13 1.53 -8.49
CA LEU A 148 -9.67 0.14 -8.36
C LEU A 148 -9.02 -0.36 -9.65
N ARG A 149 -9.64 -0.13 -10.81
CA ARG A 149 -9.11 -0.52 -12.13
C ARG A 149 -7.75 0.10 -12.43
N MET A 150 -7.58 1.38 -12.07
CA MET A 150 -6.30 2.07 -12.24
C MET A 150 -5.19 1.44 -11.38
N ILE A 151 -5.50 1.18 -10.11
CA ILE A 151 -4.56 0.60 -9.14
C ILE A 151 -4.19 -0.84 -9.51
N TYR A 152 -5.17 -1.66 -9.89
CA TYR A 152 -4.96 -3.09 -10.18
C TYR A 152 -4.33 -3.36 -11.55
N TYR A 153 -4.53 -2.48 -12.54
CA TYR A 153 -4.15 -2.80 -13.90
C TYR A 153 -3.62 -1.61 -14.70
N ASP A 154 -4.44 -0.58 -14.95
CA ASP A 154 -4.11 0.41 -16.00
C ASP A 154 -2.78 1.12 -15.78
N ASN A 155 -2.43 1.44 -14.53
CA ASN A 155 -1.17 2.11 -14.22
C ASN A 155 0.02 1.19 -14.49
N THR A 156 -0.07 -0.09 -14.10
CA THR A 156 0.99 -1.07 -14.32
C THR A 156 1.17 -1.33 -15.81
N GLU A 157 0.09 -1.50 -16.57
CA GLU A 157 0.14 -1.67 -18.02
C GLU A 157 0.76 -0.45 -18.73
N ARG A 158 0.39 0.76 -18.31
CA ARG A 158 0.93 2.02 -18.86
C ARG A 158 2.44 2.14 -18.64
N ILE A 159 2.94 1.71 -17.48
CA ILE A 159 4.35 1.86 -17.07
C ILE A 159 5.21 0.72 -17.61
N PHE A 160 4.72 -0.53 -17.53
CA PHE A 160 5.52 -1.74 -17.74
C PHE A 160 5.11 -2.59 -18.95
N GLY A 161 3.93 -2.36 -19.56
CA GLY A 161 3.40 -3.17 -20.66
C GLY A 161 4.05 -2.93 -22.03
N LYS A 162 5.27 -2.38 -22.07
CA LYS A 162 6.00 -2.08 -23.32
C LYS A 162 7.04 -3.13 -23.66
#